data_AF-A0AAD1RD74-F1
#
_entry.id   AF-A0AAD1RD74-F1
#
_cell.length_a   1.000
_cell.length_b   1.000
_cell.length_c   1.000
_cell.angle_alpha   90.00
_cell.angle_beta   90.00
_cell.angle_gamma   90.00
#
_symmetry.space_group_name_H-M   'P 1'
#
loop_
_entity.id
_entity.type
_entity.pdbx_description
1 polymer ?
#
loop_
_entity_poly.entity_id
_entity_poly.type
_entity_poly.pdbx_seq_one_letter_code
_entity_poly.pdbx_strand_id
1 'polypeptide(L)'
;MDEFLATPHGLRDSGEAGTPAPDSPGSSIAGSARDSGTPGTLSQISADLAAISASMMTRKDKGEMVAELRAIIREEIAAVRTDLTALEQRVDRLEEERIQTQQHRQDEVPQEILTGRFAQLLGDAAPGDFGIERAHRALRAPRRDGQPRDMICALLSFPLKESIMRAARAQQHITYMEAQISLYQDLSTITLDARRALRPFTRALQERRIPYKWGFPFSLQARIGNVWHIIRWPNDVSRFLRTANLPAITVPNWILEEPPARATGPSEVAHNIHLEPGPPRRRGGPIGPEE
;
A
#
# COMPACT_ATOMS: atom_id res chain seq x y z
N MET A 1 -25.32 -29.33 11.26
CA MET A 1 -26.70 -28.87 11.44
C MET A 1 -26.71 -27.41 11.03
N ASP A 2 -26.98 -26.98 9.80
CA ASP A 2 -27.37 -27.59 8.51
C ASP A 2 -26.71 -26.68 7.45
N GLU A 3 -25.94 -27.16 6.47
CA GLU A 3 -26.36 -27.80 5.22
C GLU A 3 -27.41 -26.98 4.42
N PHE A 4 -26.94 -26.17 3.47
CA PHE A 4 -27.69 -25.86 2.25
C PHE A 4 -26.70 -25.76 1.07
N LEU A 5 -26.89 -26.69 0.14
CA LEU A 5 -26.21 -26.88 -1.13
C LEU A 5 -26.82 -26.03 -2.25
N ALA A 6 -25.97 -25.69 -3.23
CA ALA A 6 -26.16 -25.56 -4.70
C ALA A 6 -27.41 -24.82 -5.25
N THR A 7 -27.32 -23.96 -6.28
CA THR A 7 -26.96 -24.31 -7.67
C THR A 7 -26.53 -23.05 -8.48
N PRO A 8 -25.62 -23.17 -9.47
CA PRO A 8 -25.20 -22.06 -10.34
C PRO A 8 -25.99 -22.00 -11.66
N HIS A 9 -26.22 -20.80 -12.19
CA HIS A 9 -26.80 -20.59 -13.51
C HIS A 9 -25.85 -19.81 -14.42
N GLY A 10 -25.63 -20.33 -15.64
CA GLY A 10 -25.48 -19.49 -16.82
C GLY A 10 -24.08 -19.32 -17.39
N LEU A 11 -23.44 -20.42 -17.80
CA LEU A 11 -22.42 -20.40 -18.85
C LEU A 11 -23.11 -19.92 -20.14
N ARG A 12 -22.70 -18.77 -20.68
CA ARG A 12 -22.99 -18.39 -22.07
C ARG A 12 -21.68 -18.22 -22.81
N ASP A 13 -21.43 -19.28 -23.56
CA ASP A 13 -20.49 -19.49 -24.63
C ASP A 13 -20.76 -18.52 -25.79
N SER A 14 -19.72 -17.93 -26.37
CA SER A 14 -19.78 -17.12 -27.59
C SER A 14 -18.43 -17.18 -28.30
N GLY A 15 -18.13 -18.34 -28.87
CA GLY A 15 -17.77 -18.48 -30.28
C GLY A 15 -16.53 -17.73 -30.76
N GLU A 16 -15.35 -18.25 -30.42
CA GLU A 16 -14.13 -18.05 -31.20
C GLU A 16 -14.28 -18.76 -32.56
N ALA A 17 -14.33 -17.99 -33.65
CA ALA A 17 -14.28 -18.51 -35.01
C ALA A 17 -12.82 -18.74 -35.43
N GLY A 18 -12.24 -19.86 -34.99
CA GLY A 18 -10.98 -20.39 -35.49
C GLY A 18 -11.23 -21.40 -36.61
N THR A 19 -11.05 -21.00 -37.87
CA THR A 19 -11.16 -21.90 -39.02
C THR A 19 -9.83 -22.65 -39.22
N PRO A 20 -9.84 -23.99 -39.32
CA PRO A 20 -8.64 -24.82 -39.34
C PRO A 20 -8.02 -24.96 -40.74
N ALA A 21 -6.69 -25.04 -40.74
CA ALA A 21 -5.89 -25.55 -41.85
C ALA A 21 -6.06 -27.08 -42.00
N PRO A 22 -6.11 -27.62 -43.23
CA PRO A 22 -5.87 -29.03 -43.46
C PRO A 22 -4.49 -29.27 -44.09
N ASP A 23 -3.62 -29.94 -43.31
CA ASP A 23 -2.49 -30.70 -43.82
C ASP A 23 -3.00 -31.95 -44.58
N SER A 24 -2.47 -32.14 -45.79
CA SER A 24 -2.60 -33.39 -46.57
C SER A 24 -1.54 -34.39 -46.11
N PRO A 25 -1.84 -35.71 -46.06
CA PRO A 25 -1.17 -36.58 -47.03
C PRO A 25 -2.01 -37.80 -47.46
N GLY A 26 -1.91 -38.18 -48.73
CA GLY A 26 -2.63 -39.35 -49.23
C GLY A 26 -2.32 -39.65 -50.69
N SER A 27 -1.10 -40.12 -50.92
CA SER A 27 -0.62 -40.73 -52.17
C SER A 27 -1.55 -41.85 -52.65
N SER A 28 -1.95 -41.84 -53.92
CA SER A 28 -2.12 -43.09 -54.66
C SER A 28 -1.85 -42.90 -56.15
N ILE A 29 -0.89 -43.70 -56.60
CA ILE A 29 -0.27 -43.76 -57.91
C ILE A 29 -1.05 -44.75 -58.79
N ALA A 30 -1.44 -44.31 -59.99
CA ALA A 30 -1.60 -45.13 -61.20
C ALA A 30 -1.59 -44.12 -62.37
N GLY A 31 -0.61 -44.05 -63.26
CA GLY A 31 0.08 -45.15 -63.92
C GLY A 31 -0.52 -45.34 -65.31
N SER A 32 -0.18 -44.47 -66.27
CA SER A 32 -0.16 -44.87 -67.67
C SER A 32 0.73 -43.96 -68.49
N ALA A 33 1.71 -44.60 -69.11
CA ALA A 33 2.68 -44.08 -70.04
C ALA A 33 2.04 -43.33 -71.21
N ARG A 34 2.76 -42.32 -71.73
CA ARG A 34 3.40 -42.40 -73.05
C ARG A 34 4.12 -41.10 -73.42
N ASP A 35 5.35 -41.31 -73.89
CA ASP A 35 5.95 -40.70 -75.06
C ASP A 35 6.65 -39.34 -75.00
N SER A 36 7.81 -39.36 -75.64
CA SER A 36 8.49 -38.27 -76.34
C SER A 36 8.86 -37.00 -75.59
N GLY A 37 10.16 -36.73 -75.49
CA GLY A 37 10.67 -35.43 -75.04
C GLY A 37 10.21 -34.27 -75.94
N THR A 38 9.92 -33.13 -75.33
CA THR A 38 9.75 -31.82 -75.98
C THR A 38 9.78 -30.68 -74.93
N PRO A 39 10.04 -29.42 -75.32
CA PRO A 39 10.48 -28.32 -74.45
C PRO A 39 9.31 -27.65 -73.69
N GLY A 40 8.71 -28.36 -72.72
CA GLY A 40 7.54 -27.89 -71.98
C GLY A 40 7.82 -27.14 -70.66
N THR A 41 9.07 -27.09 -70.20
CA THR A 41 9.40 -26.61 -68.84
C THR A 41 9.34 -25.09 -68.69
N LEU A 42 9.75 -24.33 -69.70
CA LEU A 42 9.76 -22.86 -69.61
C LEU A 42 8.37 -22.23 -69.72
N SER A 43 7.47 -22.82 -70.52
CA SER A 43 6.11 -22.29 -70.69
C SER A 43 5.26 -22.49 -69.43
N GLN A 44 5.41 -23.65 -68.77
CA GLN A 44 4.68 -23.94 -67.53
C GLN A 44 5.19 -23.05 -66.38
N ILE A 45 6.52 -22.94 -66.22
CA ILE A 45 7.14 -22.06 -65.23
C ILE A 45 6.78 -20.59 -65.50
N SER A 46 6.70 -20.17 -66.77
CA SER A 46 6.24 -18.83 -67.15
C SER A 46 4.78 -18.58 -66.77
N ALA A 47 3.90 -19.55 -66.98
CA ALA A 47 2.49 -19.44 -66.61
C ALA A 47 2.34 -19.38 -65.08
N ASP A 48 3.08 -20.20 -64.35
CA ASP A 48 3.08 -20.22 -62.89
C ASP A 48 3.68 -18.93 -62.31
N LEU A 49 4.76 -18.40 -62.90
CA LEU A 49 5.33 -17.10 -62.51
C LEU A 49 4.38 -15.94 -62.80
N ALA A 50 3.63 -15.99 -63.90
CA ALA A 50 2.60 -14.99 -64.21
C ALA A 50 1.43 -15.06 -63.21
N ALA A 51 1.00 -16.27 -62.82
CA ALA A 51 -0.02 -16.48 -61.80
C ALA A 51 0.44 -16.01 -60.42
N ILE A 52 1.69 -16.31 -60.02
CA ILE A 52 2.29 -15.81 -58.78
C ILE A 52 2.43 -14.28 -58.80
N SER A 53 2.90 -13.71 -59.91
CA SER A 53 3.00 -12.25 -60.07
C SER A 53 1.63 -11.55 -60.05
N ALA A 54 0.57 -12.21 -60.53
CA ALA A 54 -0.80 -11.70 -60.43
C ALA A 54 -1.39 -11.87 -59.02
N SER A 55 -0.97 -12.90 -58.28
CA SER A 55 -1.32 -13.12 -56.87
C SER A 55 -0.54 -12.24 -55.90
N MET A 56 0.58 -11.64 -56.32
CA MET A 56 1.38 -10.78 -55.48
C MET A 56 0.76 -9.38 -55.38
N MET A 57 0.36 -9.02 -54.17
CA MET A 57 -0.11 -7.69 -53.82
C MET A 57 0.87 -6.63 -54.33
N THR A 58 0.39 -5.76 -55.22
CA THR A 58 1.24 -4.80 -55.89
C THR A 58 1.73 -3.76 -54.90
N ARG A 59 2.81 -3.04 -55.23
CA ARG A 59 3.29 -1.92 -54.38
C ARG A 59 2.21 -0.86 -54.15
N LYS A 60 1.28 -0.71 -55.08
CA LYS A 60 0.14 0.20 -54.99
C LYS A 60 -0.85 -0.28 -53.93
N ASP A 61 -1.23 -1.56 -53.97
CA ASP A 61 -2.18 -2.15 -53.01
C ASP A 61 -1.62 -2.11 -51.57
N LYS A 62 -0.31 -2.34 -51.40
CA LYS A 62 0.36 -2.18 -50.09
C LYS A 62 0.32 -0.73 -49.60
N GLY A 63 0.46 0.23 -50.53
CA GLY A 63 0.34 1.65 -50.23
C GLY A 63 -1.06 2.05 -49.77
N GLU A 64 -2.09 1.50 -50.42
CA GLU A 64 -3.50 1.71 -50.06
C GLU A 64 -3.82 1.11 -48.68
N MET A 65 -3.36 -0.12 -48.40
CA MET A 65 -3.53 -0.75 -47.08
C MET A 65 -2.85 0.04 -45.95
N VAL A 66 -1.63 0.56 -46.20
CA VAL A 66 -0.92 1.41 -45.22
C VAL A 66 -1.66 2.75 -45.02
N ALA A 67 -2.27 3.31 -46.07
CA ALA A 67 -3.05 4.53 -45.96
C ALA A 67 -4.32 4.33 -45.13
N GLU A 68 -5.00 3.19 -45.30
CA GLU A 68 -6.19 2.79 -44.54
C GLU A 68 -5.85 2.55 -43.07
N LEU A 69 -4.80 1.77 -42.76
CA LEU A 69 -4.34 1.56 -41.39
C LEU A 69 -3.93 2.87 -40.71
N ARG A 70 -3.29 3.79 -41.44
CA ARG A 70 -2.96 5.13 -40.93
C ARG A 70 -4.20 6.00 -40.69
N ALA A 71 -5.29 5.78 -41.41
CA ALA A 71 -6.55 6.47 -41.17
C ALA A 71 -7.19 5.95 -39.88
N ILE A 72 -7.30 4.63 -39.73
CA ILE A 72 -7.84 3.96 -38.53
C ILE A 72 -7.04 4.35 -37.28
N ILE A 73 -5.70 4.28 -37.33
CA ILE A 73 -4.85 4.66 -36.19
C ILE A 73 -5.04 6.13 -35.82
N ARG A 74 -5.23 7.02 -36.80
CA ARG A 74 -5.48 8.45 -36.51
C ARG A 74 -6.83 8.67 -35.84
N GLU A 75 -7.84 7.93 -36.27
CA GLU A 75 -9.17 7.96 -35.65
C GLU A 75 -9.12 7.44 -34.21
N GLU A 76 -8.48 6.29 -33.97
CA GLU A 76 -8.27 5.74 -32.63
C GLU A 76 -7.47 6.69 -31.73
N ILE A 77 -6.39 7.31 -32.24
CA ILE A 77 -5.64 8.32 -31.48
C ILE A 77 -6.53 9.52 -31.13
N ALA A 78 -7.42 9.93 -32.04
CA ALA A 78 -8.36 11.02 -31.77
C ALA A 78 -9.36 10.64 -30.67
N ALA A 79 -9.92 9.43 -30.73
CA ALA A 79 -10.84 8.90 -29.73
C ALA A 79 -10.17 8.77 -28.34
N VAL A 80 -8.96 8.23 -28.28
CA VAL A 80 -8.20 8.12 -27.03
C VAL A 80 -7.88 9.50 -26.44
N ARG A 81 -7.59 10.50 -27.29
CA ARG A 81 -7.36 11.87 -26.83
C ARG A 81 -8.63 12.50 -26.26
N THR A 82 -9.80 12.28 -26.88
CA THR A 82 -11.07 12.77 -26.33
C THR A 82 -11.37 12.12 -24.97
N ASP A 83 -11.13 10.81 -24.84
CA ASP A 83 -11.32 10.10 -23.58
C ASP A 83 -10.38 10.60 -22.49
N LEU A 84 -9.11 10.87 -22.83
CA LEU A 84 -8.15 11.44 -21.90
C LEU A 84 -8.63 12.80 -21.36
N THR A 85 -9.07 13.69 -22.25
CA THR A 85 -9.58 15.01 -21.82
C THR A 85 -10.85 14.89 -20.95
N ALA A 86 -11.73 13.93 -21.24
CA ALA A 86 -12.91 13.68 -20.43
C ALA A 86 -12.56 13.13 -19.04
N LEU A 87 -11.54 12.26 -18.98
CA LEU A 87 -11.00 11.72 -17.73
C LEU A 87 -10.32 12.81 -16.89
N GLU A 88 -9.51 13.66 -17.50
CA GLU A 88 -8.87 14.82 -16.84
C GLU A 88 -9.93 15.73 -16.22
N GLN A 89 -10.93 16.17 -17.00
CA GLN A 89 -12.03 16.99 -16.49
C GLN A 89 -12.82 16.31 -15.37
N ARG A 90 -12.98 14.99 -15.43
CA ARG A 90 -13.64 14.22 -14.37
C ARG A 90 -12.78 14.19 -13.11
N VAL A 91 -11.47 14.02 -13.23
CA VAL A 91 -10.55 14.06 -12.09
C VAL A 91 -10.59 15.43 -11.44
N ASP A 92 -10.47 16.51 -12.22
CA ASP A 92 -10.52 17.89 -11.71
C ASP A 92 -11.82 18.15 -10.94
N ARG A 93 -12.97 17.78 -11.51
CA ARG A 93 -14.27 17.89 -10.84
C ARG A 93 -14.32 17.10 -9.54
N LEU A 94 -13.83 15.86 -9.54
CA LEU A 94 -13.80 15.03 -8.34
C LEU A 94 -12.86 15.60 -7.27
N GLU A 95 -11.77 16.24 -7.66
CA GLU A 95 -10.86 16.92 -6.75
C GLU A 95 -11.50 18.18 -6.15
N GLU A 96 -12.20 18.99 -6.96
CA GLU A 96 -12.97 20.15 -6.48
C GLU A 96 -14.07 19.73 -5.51
N GLU A 97 -14.87 18.71 -5.87
CA GLU A 97 -15.88 18.13 -4.99
C GLU A 97 -15.26 17.60 -3.69
N ARG A 98 -14.08 16.97 -3.76
CA ARG A 98 -13.35 16.50 -2.59
C ARG A 98 -12.93 17.67 -1.69
N ILE A 99 -12.39 18.74 -2.26
CA ILE A 99 -11.96 19.94 -1.50
C ILE A 99 -13.14 20.59 -0.81
N GLN A 100 -14.24 20.84 -1.53
CA GLN A 100 -15.46 21.44 -0.98
C GLN A 100 -16.05 20.57 0.13
N THR A 101 -16.13 19.25 -0.11
CA THR A 101 -16.59 18.29 0.90
C THR A 101 -15.67 18.24 2.12
N GLN A 102 -14.35 18.38 1.93
CA GLN A 102 -13.39 18.43 3.03
C GLN A 102 -13.57 19.70 3.87
N GLN A 103 -13.74 20.86 3.24
CA GLN A 103 -13.99 22.13 3.94
C GLN A 103 -15.31 22.08 4.74
N HIS A 104 -16.38 21.57 4.15
CA HIS A 104 -17.66 21.41 4.85
C HIS A 104 -17.65 20.32 5.93
N ARG A 105 -16.71 19.35 5.87
CA ARG A 105 -16.58 18.27 6.87
C ARG A 105 -15.63 18.60 8.01
N GLN A 106 -14.84 19.67 7.90
CA GLN A 106 -14.01 20.18 8.99
C GLN A 106 -14.92 20.85 10.03
N ASP A 107 -15.57 20.03 10.85
CA ASP A 107 -16.13 20.51 12.10
C ASP A 107 -14.93 20.90 12.97
N GLU A 108 -14.67 22.19 13.10
CA GLU A 108 -13.68 22.70 14.03
C GLU A 108 -14.04 22.23 15.43
N VAL A 109 -13.07 21.62 16.11
CA VAL A 109 -13.23 21.20 17.50
C VAL A 109 -12.74 22.35 18.35
N PRO A 110 -13.56 22.89 19.27
CA PRO A 110 -13.13 23.92 20.20
C PRO A 110 -11.90 23.43 20.97
N GLN A 111 -10.76 24.11 20.82
CA GLN A 111 -9.51 23.68 21.41
C GLN A 111 -9.58 23.68 22.94
N GLU A 112 -10.45 24.50 23.52
CA GLU A 112 -10.68 24.58 24.96
C GLU A 112 -11.13 23.24 25.57
N ILE A 113 -11.88 22.45 24.80
CA ILE A 113 -12.32 21.12 25.23
C ILE A 113 -11.10 20.20 25.36
N LEU A 114 -10.19 20.24 24.38
CA LEU A 114 -9.00 19.40 24.38
C LEU A 114 -8.00 19.84 25.46
N THR A 115 -7.72 21.14 25.56
CA THR A 115 -6.80 21.69 26.58
C THR A 115 -7.31 21.40 27.98
N GLY A 116 -8.60 21.60 28.25
CA GLY A 116 -9.21 21.27 29.55
C GLY A 116 -9.07 19.79 29.91
N ARG A 117 -9.20 18.88 28.92
CA ARG A 117 -9.03 17.44 29.16
C ARG A 117 -7.57 17.04 29.33
N PHE A 118 -6.66 17.60 28.55
CA PHE A 118 -5.24 17.34 28.72
C PHE A 118 -4.73 17.88 30.06
N ALA A 119 -5.21 19.05 30.50
CA ALA A 119 -4.91 19.58 31.82
C ALA A 119 -5.43 18.65 32.93
N GLN A 120 -6.65 18.15 32.82
CA GLN A 120 -7.18 17.17 33.77
C GLN A 120 -6.37 15.88 33.83
N LEU A 121 -5.89 15.38 32.67
CA LEU A 121 -5.06 14.17 32.60
C LEU A 121 -3.68 14.37 33.21
N LEU A 122 -3.08 15.55 33.03
CA LEU A 122 -1.72 15.85 33.50
C LEU A 122 -1.67 16.40 34.94
N GLY A 123 -2.77 16.96 35.45
CA GLY A 123 -2.82 17.58 36.78
C GLY A 123 -1.78 18.70 36.90
N ASP A 124 -1.00 18.68 37.99
CA ASP A 124 0.04 19.69 38.28
C ASP A 124 1.18 19.72 37.25
N ALA A 125 1.32 18.66 36.44
CA ALA A 125 2.32 18.60 35.36
C ALA A 125 1.82 19.24 34.05
N ALA A 126 0.61 19.81 34.03
CA ALA A 126 0.05 20.46 32.86
C ALA A 126 0.84 21.75 32.53
N PRO A 127 1.26 21.94 31.26
CA PRO A 127 1.83 23.20 30.83
C PRO A 127 0.74 24.29 30.73
N GLY A 128 1.14 25.57 30.75
CA GLY A 128 0.22 26.68 30.51
C GLY A 128 -0.30 26.75 29.07
N ASP A 129 0.48 26.23 28.11
CA ASP A 129 0.09 26.10 26.71
C ASP A 129 0.38 24.67 26.20
N PHE A 130 -0.60 24.08 25.51
CA PHE A 130 -0.49 22.74 24.94
C PHE A 130 0.07 22.74 23.51
N GLY A 131 0.18 23.90 22.85
CA GLY A 131 0.69 24.01 21.49
C GLY A 131 -0.10 23.13 20.51
N ILE A 132 -1.43 23.27 20.49
CA ILE A 132 -2.30 22.56 19.55
C ILE A 132 -2.23 23.29 18.20
N GLU A 133 -1.60 22.65 17.22
CA GLU A 133 -1.49 23.19 15.87
C GLU A 133 -2.84 23.09 15.13
N ARG A 134 -3.51 21.94 15.28
CA ARG A 134 -4.74 21.63 14.55
C ARG A 134 -5.62 20.68 15.35
N ALA A 135 -6.91 21.00 15.44
CA ALA A 135 -7.92 20.15 16.04
C ALA A 135 -9.19 20.14 15.19
N HIS A 136 -9.61 18.97 14.74
CA HIS A 136 -10.80 18.82 13.90
C HIS A 136 -11.40 17.42 14.06
N ARG A 137 -12.64 17.24 13.62
CA ARG A 137 -13.24 15.90 13.51
C ARG A 137 -12.70 15.15 12.27
N ALA A 138 -12.58 13.84 12.39
CA ALA A 138 -12.14 12.98 11.30
C ALA A 138 -13.03 13.16 10.06
N LEU A 139 -12.41 13.23 8.88
CA LEU A 139 -13.07 13.49 7.60
C LEU A 139 -13.79 12.26 7.02
N ARG A 140 -14.35 11.42 7.89
CA ARG A 140 -15.15 10.25 7.50
C ARG A 140 -16.62 10.64 7.39
N ALA A 141 -17.37 9.91 6.56
CA ALA A 141 -18.83 10.01 6.58
C ALA A 141 -19.36 9.77 8.01
N PRO A 142 -20.41 10.51 8.44
CA PRO A 142 -21.06 10.28 9.72
C PRO A 142 -21.42 8.81 9.87
N ARG A 143 -21.23 8.27 11.08
CA ARG A 143 -21.61 6.89 11.34
C ARG A 143 -23.14 6.78 11.37
N ARG A 144 -23.67 5.66 10.86
CA ARG A 144 -25.12 5.41 10.78
C ARG A 144 -25.79 5.29 12.15
N ASP A 145 -25.01 4.96 13.18
CA ASP A 145 -25.42 4.79 14.57
C ASP A 145 -25.53 6.13 15.34
N GLY A 146 -25.27 7.27 14.69
CA GLY A 146 -25.30 8.58 15.32
C GLY A 146 -24.12 8.84 16.27
N GLN A 147 -23.13 7.93 16.34
CA GLN A 147 -21.95 8.17 17.17
C GLN A 147 -21.12 9.33 16.64
N PRO A 148 -20.56 10.17 17.52
CA PRO A 148 -19.72 11.28 17.11
C PRO A 148 -18.48 10.76 16.37
N ARG A 149 -18.05 11.51 15.36
CA ARG A 149 -16.78 11.24 14.65
C ARG A 149 -15.61 11.46 15.60
N ASP A 150 -14.57 10.63 15.44
CA ASP A 150 -13.31 10.76 16.17
C ASP A 150 -12.72 12.16 16.00
N MET A 151 -12.01 12.65 17.02
CA MET A 151 -11.29 13.92 16.98
C MET A 151 -9.81 13.67 16.69
N ILE A 152 -9.25 14.44 15.76
CA ILE A 152 -7.83 14.41 15.41
C ILE A 152 -7.21 15.70 15.95
N CYS A 153 -6.19 15.54 16.80
CA CYS A 153 -5.44 16.63 17.40
C CYS A 153 -3.96 16.50 17.05
N ALA A 154 -3.39 17.54 16.44
CA ALA A 154 -1.97 17.69 16.19
C ALA A 154 -1.34 18.59 17.26
N LEU A 155 -0.38 18.03 18.00
CA LEU A 155 0.39 18.76 19.01
C LEU A 155 1.77 19.08 18.45
N LEU A 156 2.24 20.30 18.68
CA LEU A 156 3.57 20.76 18.26
C LEU A 156 4.70 20.04 19.03
N SER A 157 4.44 19.67 20.29
CA SER A 157 5.44 19.06 21.18
C SER A 157 5.27 17.54 21.27
N PHE A 158 6.22 16.79 20.71
CA PHE A 158 6.27 15.33 20.84
C PHE A 158 6.36 14.84 22.30
N PRO A 159 7.22 15.43 23.18
CA PRO A 159 7.27 15.02 24.58
C PRO A 159 5.94 15.21 25.31
N LEU A 160 5.24 16.32 25.04
CA LEU A 160 3.93 16.59 25.64
C LEU A 160 2.90 15.56 25.21
N LYS A 161 2.85 15.27 23.90
CA LYS A 161 2.00 14.20 23.34
C LYS A 161 2.27 12.86 24.04
N GLU A 162 3.52 12.47 24.25
CA GLU A 162 3.87 11.23 24.94
C GLU A 162 3.46 11.23 26.43
N SER A 163 3.60 12.36 27.12
CA SER A 163 3.15 12.51 28.51
C SER A 163 1.64 12.37 28.64
N ILE A 164 0.87 13.03 27.77
CA ILE A 164 -0.60 12.89 27.71
C ILE A 164 -0.99 11.44 27.44
N MET A 165 -0.37 10.80 26.44
CA MET A 165 -0.64 9.40 26.11
C MET A 165 -0.28 8.43 27.24
N ARG A 166 0.76 8.73 28.04
CA ARG A 166 1.12 7.93 29.21
C ARG A 166 0.10 8.10 30.34
N ALA A 167 -0.30 9.33 30.64
CA ALA A 167 -1.32 9.63 31.63
C ALA A 167 -2.66 8.96 31.27
N ALA A 168 -3.07 9.07 30.00
CA ALA A 168 -4.28 8.44 29.49
C ALA A 168 -4.28 6.91 29.62
N ARG A 169 -3.13 6.25 29.44
CA ARG A 169 -3.02 4.79 29.62
C ARG A 169 -3.02 4.36 31.08
N ALA A 170 -2.48 5.20 31.97
CA ALA A 170 -2.49 4.96 33.41
C ALA A 170 -3.91 5.10 33.98
N GLN A 171 -4.65 6.09 33.50
CA GLN A 171 -6.03 6.34 33.84
C GLN A 171 -6.94 5.48 32.94
N GLN A 172 -7.11 4.20 33.30
CA GLN A 172 -7.84 3.19 32.52
C GLN A 172 -9.25 3.63 32.06
N HIS A 173 -9.89 4.55 32.77
CA HIS A 173 -11.19 5.11 32.45
C HIS A 173 -11.11 6.63 32.39
N ILE A 174 -11.26 7.18 31.19
CA ILE A 174 -11.35 8.62 30.95
C ILE A 174 -12.79 8.91 30.54
N THR A 175 -13.46 9.83 31.22
CA THR A 175 -14.86 10.18 30.98
C THR A 175 -15.01 11.64 30.57
N TYR A 176 -15.88 11.90 29.60
CA TYR A 176 -16.30 13.23 29.16
C TYR A 176 -17.82 13.29 29.05
N MET A 177 -18.47 14.19 29.78
CA MET A 177 -19.94 14.30 29.80
C MET A 177 -20.62 12.93 29.98
N GLU A 178 -20.16 12.17 30.97
CA GLU A 178 -20.63 10.81 31.31
C GLU A 178 -20.32 9.73 30.25
N ALA A 179 -19.76 10.09 29.08
CA ALA A 179 -19.31 9.15 28.08
C ALA A 179 -17.85 8.74 28.29
N GLN A 180 -17.55 7.44 28.17
CA GLN A 180 -16.18 6.96 28.18
C GLN A 180 -15.49 7.31 26.86
N ILE A 181 -14.33 7.98 26.96
CA ILE A 181 -13.49 8.33 25.82
C ILE A 181 -12.18 7.56 25.87
N SER A 182 -11.53 7.41 24.72
CA SER A 182 -10.25 6.72 24.60
C SER A 182 -9.31 7.50 23.70
N LEU A 183 -8.04 7.58 24.11
CA LEU A 183 -7.00 8.30 23.37
C LEU A 183 -6.09 7.28 22.69
N TYR A 184 -5.91 7.46 21.38
CA TYR A 184 -5.05 6.61 20.56
C TYR A 184 -4.05 7.46 19.79
N GLN A 185 -2.90 6.86 19.49
CA GLN A 185 -1.96 7.47 18.55
C GLN A 185 -2.50 7.31 17.13
N ASP A 186 -2.38 8.37 16.33
CA ASP A 186 -2.67 8.31 14.90
C ASP A 186 -1.59 7.47 14.19
N LEU A 187 -2.00 6.37 13.57
CA LEU A 187 -1.12 5.41 12.91
C LEU A 187 -1.62 5.15 11.51
N SER A 188 -0.69 4.99 10.57
CA SER A 188 -1.03 4.66 9.19
C SER A 188 -1.81 3.36 9.09
N THR A 189 -2.65 3.24 8.07
CA THR A 189 -3.42 2.03 7.77
C THR A 189 -2.52 0.80 7.65
N ILE A 190 -1.39 0.92 6.96
CA ILE A 190 -0.36 -0.12 6.82
C ILE A 190 0.12 -0.61 8.20
N THR A 191 0.39 0.32 9.13
CA THR A 191 0.83 -0.03 10.49
C THR A 191 -0.28 -0.75 11.26
N LEU A 192 -1.53 -0.28 11.14
CA LEU A 192 -2.68 -0.90 11.78
C LEU A 192 -2.95 -2.29 11.22
N ASP A 193 -2.80 -2.49 9.92
CA ASP A 193 -2.95 -3.79 9.24
C ASP A 193 -1.89 -4.78 9.70
N ALA A 194 -0.63 -4.35 9.77
CA ALA A 194 0.45 -5.18 10.30
C ALA A 194 0.21 -5.57 11.77
N ARG A 195 -0.30 -4.66 12.61
CA ARG A 195 -0.70 -4.98 14.00
C ARG A 195 -1.89 -5.94 14.05
N ARG A 196 -2.85 -5.82 13.12
CA ARG A 196 -3.98 -6.75 12.98
C ARG A 196 -3.51 -8.15 12.62
N ALA A 197 -2.54 -8.26 11.70
CA ALA A 197 -1.95 -9.54 11.30
C ALA A 197 -1.29 -10.26 12.49
N LEU A 198 -0.64 -9.52 13.39
CA LEU A 198 -0.01 -10.06 14.61
C LEU A 198 -0.97 -10.22 15.82
N ARG A 199 -2.28 -10.04 15.65
CA ARG A 199 -3.26 -10.29 16.74
C ARG A 199 -3.14 -11.69 17.35
N PRO A 200 -3.01 -12.78 16.58
CA PRO A 200 -2.85 -14.12 17.14
C PRO A 200 -1.63 -14.23 18.07
N PHE A 201 -0.52 -13.54 17.75
CA PHE A 201 0.67 -13.49 18.61
C PHE A 201 0.35 -12.79 19.93
N THR A 202 -0.25 -11.59 19.87
CA THR A 202 -0.58 -10.85 21.09
C THR A 202 -1.56 -11.61 21.99
N ARG A 203 -2.52 -12.32 21.41
CA ARG A 203 -3.44 -13.18 22.17
C ARG A 203 -2.70 -14.30 22.89
N ALA A 204 -1.82 -15.03 22.19
CA ALA A 204 -1.05 -16.10 22.79
C ALA A 204 -0.07 -15.60 23.88
N LEU A 205 0.48 -14.39 23.72
CA LEU A 205 1.29 -13.73 24.76
C LEU A 205 0.45 -13.37 26.00
N GLN A 206 -0.77 -12.85 25.81
CA GLN A 206 -1.70 -12.54 26.90
C GLN A 206 -2.13 -13.79 27.67
N GLU A 207 -2.50 -14.86 26.97
CA GLU A 207 -2.90 -16.15 27.57
C GLU A 207 -1.80 -16.73 28.46
N ARG A 208 -0.53 -16.46 28.13
CA ARG A 208 0.66 -16.88 28.90
C ARG A 208 1.19 -15.82 29.87
N ARG A 209 0.49 -14.68 30.00
CA ARG A 209 0.88 -13.53 30.84
C ARG A 209 2.29 -13.00 30.54
N ILE A 210 2.73 -13.08 29.28
CA ILE A 210 4.01 -12.53 28.83
C ILE A 210 3.81 -11.04 28.54
N PRO A 211 4.51 -10.13 29.23
CA PRO A 211 4.34 -8.70 28.99
C PRO A 211 4.93 -8.34 27.63
N TYR A 212 4.19 -7.54 26.87
CA TYR A 212 4.58 -7.10 25.54
C TYR A 212 4.23 -5.62 25.32
N LYS A 213 4.88 -5.02 24.31
CA LYS A 213 4.62 -3.66 23.86
C LYS A 213 4.83 -3.52 22.36
N TRP A 214 4.17 -2.53 21.76
CA TRP A 214 4.39 -2.15 20.37
C TRP A 214 5.50 -1.10 20.29
N GLY A 215 6.48 -1.31 19.41
CA GLY A 215 7.46 -0.28 19.02
C GLY A 215 7.04 0.48 17.77
N PHE A 216 7.53 1.72 17.64
CA PHE A 216 7.30 2.57 16.48
C PHE A 216 8.31 2.29 15.35
N PRO A 217 7.92 2.38 14.06
CA PRO A 217 6.53 2.49 13.58
C PRO A 217 5.78 1.17 13.78
N PHE A 218 6.47 0.04 13.61
CA PHE A 218 5.93 -1.30 13.79
C PHE A 218 7.02 -2.27 14.30
N SER A 219 6.83 -2.78 15.51
CA SER A 219 7.49 -3.99 16.02
C SER A 219 6.72 -4.51 17.22
N LEU A 220 6.64 -5.83 17.39
CA LEU A 220 6.09 -6.45 18.60
C LEU A 220 7.25 -6.87 19.50
N GLN A 221 7.33 -6.30 20.70
CA GLN A 221 8.38 -6.61 21.67
C GLN A 221 7.77 -7.34 22.85
N ALA A 222 8.28 -8.52 23.20
CA ALA A 222 7.83 -9.29 24.36
C ALA A 222 9.01 -9.58 25.29
N ARG A 223 8.75 -9.54 26.60
CA ARG A 223 9.78 -9.84 27.61
C ARG A 223 9.71 -11.32 27.98
N ILE A 224 10.68 -12.08 27.52
CA ILE A 224 10.79 -13.53 27.79
C ILE A 224 12.01 -13.70 28.69
N GLY A 225 11.78 -14.16 29.93
CA GLY A 225 12.80 -14.09 30.98
C GLY A 225 13.18 -12.63 31.27
N ASN A 226 14.47 -12.30 31.14
CA ASN A 226 14.97 -10.93 31.37
C ASN A 226 15.36 -10.18 30.09
N VAL A 227 15.00 -10.71 28.90
CA VAL A 227 15.38 -10.14 27.60
C VAL A 227 14.13 -9.77 26.81
N TRP A 228 14.20 -8.62 26.12
CA TRP A 228 13.19 -8.22 25.16
C TRP A 228 13.48 -8.87 23.80
N HIS A 229 12.54 -9.68 23.34
CA HIS A 229 12.57 -10.26 22.00
C HIS A 229 11.64 -9.46 21.11
N ILE A 230 12.09 -9.20 19.88
CA ILE A 230 11.43 -8.30 18.95
C ILE A 230 11.04 -9.10 17.70
N ILE A 231 9.81 -8.88 17.24
CA ILE A 231 9.33 -9.28 15.94
C ILE A 231 9.13 -8.00 15.12
N ARG A 232 9.98 -7.80 14.11
CA ARG A 232 9.88 -6.67 13.18
C ARG A 232 9.61 -7.13 11.76
N TRP A 233 10.10 -8.32 11.40
CA TRP A 233 9.98 -8.91 10.06
C TRP A 233 9.45 -10.35 10.14
N PRO A 234 8.87 -10.88 9.05
CA PRO A 234 8.40 -12.27 8.99
C PRO A 234 9.48 -13.28 9.39
N ASN A 235 10.74 -13.00 9.06
CA ASN A 235 11.88 -13.86 9.41
C ASN A 235 12.11 -14.00 10.92
N ASP A 236 11.69 -13.00 11.72
CA ASP A 236 11.82 -13.04 13.19
C ASP A 236 10.84 -14.04 13.83
N VAL A 237 9.76 -14.39 13.13
CA VAL A 237 8.64 -15.19 13.67
C VAL A 237 9.13 -16.54 14.16
N SER A 238 9.85 -17.28 13.33
CA SER A 238 10.31 -18.63 13.66
C SER A 238 11.20 -18.66 14.90
N ARG A 239 12.09 -17.66 15.03
CA ARG A 239 12.94 -17.50 16.22
C ARG A 239 12.09 -17.15 17.44
N PHE A 240 11.17 -16.21 17.29
CA PHE A 240 10.33 -15.74 18.39
C PHE A 240 9.41 -16.83 18.93
N LEU A 241 8.76 -17.62 18.05
CA LEU A 241 7.89 -18.73 18.45
C LEU A 241 8.64 -19.77 19.28
N ARG A 242 9.85 -20.14 18.84
CA ARG A 242 10.72 -21.07 19.59
C ARG A 242 11.08 -20.51 20.96
N THR A 243 11.54 -19.27 21.04
CA THR A 243 11.96 -18.65 22.30
C THR A 243 10.79 -18.47 23.27
N ALA A 244 9.62 -18.09 22.76
CA ALA A 244 8.41 -17.88 23.57
C ALA A 244 7.66 -19.20 23.88
N ASN A 245 8.15 -20.33 23.37
CA ASN A 245 7.51 -21.65 23.42
C ASN A 245 6.06 -21.63 22.90
N LEU A 246 5.76 -20.76 21.92
CA LEU A 246 4.42 -20.54 21.38
C LEU A 246 4.06 -21.59 20.31
N PRO A 247 2.77 -21.92 20.13
CA PRO A 247 2.34 -22.80 19.05
C PRO A 247 2.70 -22.21 17.68
N ALA A 248 2.71 -23.04 16.63
CA ALA A 248 2.86 -22.53 15.27
C ALA A 248 1.68 -21.62 14.93
N ILE A 249 1.95 -20.31 14.81
CA ILE A 249 0.95 -19.29 14.47
C ILE A 249 1.23 -18.81 13.06
N THR A 250 0.26 -19.01 12.16
CA THR A 250 0.32 -18.48 10.79
C THR A 250 -0.13 -17.03 10.77
N VAL A 251 0.64 -16.16 10.10
CA VAL A 251 0.30 -14.75 9.90
C VAL A 251 -0.17 -14.54 8.46
N PRO A 252 -1.48 -14.45 8.20
CA PRO A 252 -1.95 -14.09 6.86
C PRO A 252 -1.60 -12.63 6.55
N ASN A 253 -1.09 -12.38 5.36
CA ASN A 253 -0.95 -11.04 4.75
C ASN A 253 -0.04 -10.06 5.51
N TRP A 254 1.11 -10.52 6.03
CA TRP A 254 2.15 -9.62 6.51
C TRP A 254 2.94 -9.04 5.33
N ILE A 255 2.64 -7.78 4.97
CA ILE A 255 3.15 -7.10 3.75
C ILE A 255 4.43 -6.26 3.98
N LEU A 256 4.85 -6.02 5.23
CA LEU A 256 6.09 -5.29 5.52
C LEU A 256 7.33 -6.11 5.10
N GLU A 257 7.86 -5.77 3.92
CA GLU A 257 9.16 -6.24 3.43
C GLU A 257 10.30 -5.59 4.20
N GLU A 258 11.36 -6.37 4.45
CA GLU A 258 12.58 -5.85 5.02
C GLU A 258 13.17 -4.80 4.06
N PRO A 259 13.51 -3.58 4.52
CA PRO A 259 14.17 -2.62 3.67
C PRO A 259 15.45 -3.26 3.14
N PRO A 260 15.79 -3.08 1.85
CA PRO A 260 16.97 -3.70 1.28
C PRO A 260 18.15 -3.36 2.18
N ALA A 261 18.89 -4.40 2.59
CA ALA A 261 20.14 -4.22 3.34
C ALA A 261 20.91 -3.15 2.58
N ARG A 262 21.16 -2.00 3.23
CA ARG A 262 21.96 -0.92 2.62
C ARG A 262 23.18 -1.62 2.05
N ALA A 263 23.31 -1.62 0.73
CA ALA A 263 24.48 -2.15 0.08
C ALA A 263 25.65 -1.47 0.80
N THR A 264 26.46 -2.27 1.49
CA THR A 264 27.74 -1.83 2.02
C THR A 264 28.61 -1.51 0.82
N GLY A 265 28.35 -0.36 0.21
CA GLY A 265 29.31 0.32 -0.64
C GLY A 265 30.53 0.66 0.22
N PRO A 266 31.72 0.69 -0.38
CA PRO A 266 32.93 1.02 0.36
C PRO A 266 32.75 2.38 1.04
N SER A 267 32.82 2.36 2.37
CA SER A 267 32.99 3.47 3.31
C SER A 267 33.29 4.81 2.63
N GLU A 268 32.25 5.57 2.32
CA GLU A 268 32.38 6.99 2.01
C GLU A 268 32.70 7.70 3.32
N VAL A 269 33.99 7.98 3.49
CA VAL A 269 34.66 8.86 4.46
C VAL A 269 33.71 9.54 5.43
N ALA A 270 33.60 8.96 6.63
CA ALA A 270 33.10 9.68 7.80
C ALA A 270 33.94 10.96 7.95
N HIS A 271 33.35 12.11 7.62
CA HIS A 271 33.85 13.38 8.09
C HIS A 271 33.67 13.39 9.61
N ASN A 272 34.71 12.98 10.33
CA ASN A 272 34.84 13.20 11.75
C ASN A 272 34.82 14.71 11.98
N ILE A 273 33.67 15.25 12.36
CA ILE A 273 33.61 16.54 13.03
C ILE A 273 34.23 16.32 14.41
N HIS A 274 35.51 16.65 14.51
CA HIS A 274 36.23 16.74 15.77
C HIS A 274 35.65 17.91 16.58
N LEU A 275 34.70 17.61 17.46
CA LEU A 275 34.27 18.54 18.50
C LEU A 275 35.35 18.54 19.59
N GLU A 276 36.19 19.57 19.56
CA GLU A 276 37.13 19.91 20.63
C GLU A 276 36.42 19.94 22.00
N PRO A 277 37.00 19.35 23.06
CA PRO A 277 36.44 19.42 24.39
C PRO A 277 36.52 20.85 24.93
N GLY A 278 35.35 21.46 25.18
CA GLY A 278 35.25 22.79 25.79
C GLY A 278 35.90 22.87 27.17
N PRO A 279 36.38 24.06 27.59
CA PRO A 279 37.17 24.22 28.80
C PRO A 279 36.39 23.87 30.08
N PRO A 280 37.07 23.34 31.12
CA PRO A 280 36.41 22.90 32.34
C PRO A 280 35.78 24.08 33.08
N ARG A 281 34.49 23.94 33.43
CA ARG A 281 33.76 24.87 34.29
C ARG A 281 34.47 24.98 35.64
N ARG A 282 34.90 26.20 35.99
CA ARG A 282 35.43 26.53 37.33
C ARG A 282 34.39 26.17 38.39
N ARG A 283 34.77 25.32 39.34
CA ARG A 283 34.01 25.08 40.57
C ARG A 283 34.00 26.39 41.35
N GLY A 284 32.81 26.97 41.55
CA GLY A 284 32.61 28.03 42.53
C GLY A 284 33.01 27.51 43.91
N GLY A 285 33.96 28.19 44.53
CA GLY A 285 34.36 27.95 45.92
C GLY A 285 33.27 28.41 46.89
N PRO A 286 33.36 27.99 48.16
CA PRO A 286 32.36 28.29 49.18
C PRO A 286 32.41 29.78 49.55
N ILE A 287 31.23 30.39 49.63
CA ILE A 287 31.03 31.71 50.23
C ILE A 287 31.10 31.53 51.74
N GLY A 288 32.22 31.95 52.33
CA GLY A 288 32.34 32.22 53.76
C GLY A 288 32.07 33.71 54.06
N PRO A 289 31.76 34.06 55.32
CA PRO A 289 31.08 35.30 55.69
C PRO A 289 32.03 36.41 56.15
N GLU A 290 31.59 37.67 56.05
CA GLU A 290 32.04 38.91 56.77
C GLU A 290 31.56 40.11 55.92
N GLU A 291 30.93 41.19 56.40
CA GLU A 291 30.60 41.76 57.72
C GLU A 291 29.20 42.42 57.65
#